data_AF-A0A1W2ENU6-F1
#
_entry.id   AF-A0A1W2ENU6-F1
#
_cell.length_a   1.000
_cell.length_b   1.000
_cell.length_c   1.000
_cell.angle_alpha   90.00
_cell.angle_beta   90.00
_cell.angle_gamma   90.00
#
_symmetry.space_group_name_H-M   'P 1'
#
loop_
_entity.id
_entity.type
_entity.pdbx_description
1 polymer ?
#
loop_
_entity_poly.entity_id
_entity_poly.type
_entity_poly.pdbx_seq_one_letter_code
_entity_poly.pdbx_strand_id
1 'polypeptide(L)'
;MVSLGTALSFAVEQKWVKEGTQRINFRNVYGTLELYPDNNDNFAKRPAVEKLYNTEMRYQRAMELLAKATGQIDAGTLIPFTRDHYDTYKLPSGKVIDMHQVPFYSSDVVDWYNREWMAEWPKKDTIETSMYIRGVCEHDLGWGATSSTGMMISRPDVPNELGLMLHSYMQPCNSTYVPFYVGITKVDPRYSTPEAAYAFHSIAMRSFGYYKLYHEGIRAAFDSYEKELLIDMPAFEQQYISLKNSGNDMEAQTAINDFVANKCDSALKAGDKALENIEKGRCSKQSMESQINKVVAKI
;
A
#
# COMPACT_ATOMS: atom_id res chain seq x y z
N MET A 1 43.43 15.05 4.49
CA MET A 1 42.05 15.50 4.24
C MET A 1 41.53 14.74 3.05
N VAL A 2 40.59 13.82 3.25
CA VAL A 2 39.89 13.18 2.12
C VAL A 2 38.82 14.20 1.70
N SER A 3 38.99 14.78 0.51
CA SER A 3 37.90 15.52 -0.12
C SER A 3 36.76 14.52 -0.29
N LEU A 4 35.63 14.75 0.39
CA LEU A 4 34.39 14.04 0.09
C LEU A 4 33.97 14.49 -1.31
N GLY A 5 34.41 13.74 -2.32
CA GLY A 5 33.99 13.93 -3.69
C GLY A 5 32.47 13.85 -3.77
N THR A 6 31.85 14.80 -4.46
CA THR A 6 30.43 14.71 -4.81
C THR A 6 30.16 13.42 -5.60
N ALA A 7 28.91 12.92 -5.60
CA ALA A 7 28.55 11.79 -6.46
C ALA A 7 28.99 12.03 -7.92
N LEU A 8 28.83 13.26 -8.42
CA LEU A 8 29.28 13.64 -9.77
C LEU A 8 30.79 13.44 -9.98
N SER A 9 31.65 13.88 -9.04
CA SER A 9 33.10 13.69 -9.17
C SER A 9 33.48 12.21 -9.09
N PHE A 10 32.79 11.43 -8.25
CA PHE A 10 32.96 9.98 -8.24
C PHE A 10 32.61 9.35 -9.60
N ALA A 11 31.48 9.71 -10.21
CA ALA A 11 31.11 9.20 -11.54
C ALA A 11 32.12 9.58 -12.64
N VAL A 12 32.75 10.75 -12.54
CA VAL A 12 33.84 11.18 -13.45
C VAL A 12 35.12 10.37 -13.20
N GLU A 13 35.52 10.16 -11.95
CA GLU A 13 36.69 9.35 -11.57
C GLU A 13 36.55 7.90 -12.06
N GLN A 14 35.36 7.33 -11.94
CA GLN A 14 35.04 6.00 -12.44
C GLN A 14 34.85 5.96 -13.97
N LYS A 15 34.97 7.10 -14.67
CA LYS A 15 34.76 7.24 -16.12
C LYS A 15 33.37 6.81 -16.60
N TRP A 16 32.37 6.85 -15.72
CA TRP A 16 30.97 6.56 -16.07
C TRP A 16 30.33 7.73 -16.83
N VAL A 17 30.80 8.95 -16.56
CA VAL A 17 30.45 10.17 -17.29
C VAL A 17 31.72 10.93 -17.67
N LYS A 18 31.62 11.82 -18.67
CA LYS A 18 32.77 12.59 -19.16
C LYS A 18 33.22 13.62 -18.14
N GLU A 19 34.53 13.90 -18.11
CA GLU A 19 35.08 15.02 -17.35
C GLU A 19 34.42 16.34 -17.78
N GLY A 20 34.15 17.23 -16.82
CA GLY A 20 33.42 18.48 -17.05
C GLY A 20 31.89 18.37 -17.08
N THR A 21 31.32 17.16 -16.94
CA THR A 21 29.86 16.97 -16.80
C THR A 21 29.33 17.78 -15.62
N GLN A 22 28.30 18.61 -15.85
CA GLN A 22 27.71 19.50 -14.82
C GLN A 22 26.46 18.92 -14.17
N ARG A 23 25.78 17.97 -14.84
CA ARG A 23 24.53 17.35 -14.39
C ARG A 23 24.48 15.91 -14.87
N ILE A 24 23.90 15.05 -14.04
CA ILE A 24 23.70 13.63 -14.34
C ILE A 24 22.25 13.23 -14.04
N ASN A 25 21.75 12.22 -14.75
CA ASN A 25 20.57 11.48 -14.33
C ASN A 25 21.02 10.34 -13.41
N PHE A 26 20.69 10.43 -12.12
CA PHE A 26 21.11 9.44 -11.13
C PHE A 26 20.59 8.03 -11.43
N ARG A 27 19.38 7.89 -11.97
CA ARG A 27 18.84 6.58 -12.35
C ARG A 27 19.67 5.94 -13.47
N ASN A 28 20.20 6.74 -14.38
CA ASN A 28 20.96 6.23 -15.52
C ASN A 28 22.42 5.97 -15.16
N VAL A 29 22.99 6.78 -14.26
CA VAL A 29 24.40 6.64 -13.84
C VAL A 29 24.57 5.60 -12.72
N TYR A 30 23.61 5.52 -11.79
CA TYR A 30 23.71 4.69 -10.58
C TYR A 30 22.67 3.56 -10.49
N GLY A 31 21.67 3.52 -11.37
CA GLY A 31 20.69 2.44 -11.37
C GLY A 31 21.31 1.10 -11.73
N THR A 32 20.99 0.06 -10.96
CA THR A 32 21.39 -1.33 -11.20
C THR A 32 20.22 -2.31 -11.00
N LEU A 33 20.12 -3.35 -11.83
CA LEU A 33 19.12 -4.42 -11.67
C LEU A 33 19.39 -5.31 -10.46
N GLU A 34 20.65 -5.35 -10.00
CA GLU A 34 21.08 -6.09 -8.82
C GLU A 34 21.19 -5.13 -7.63
N LEU A 35 20.62 -5.51 -6.48
CA LEU A 35 20.69 -4.71 -5.25
C LEU A 35 22.13 -4.52 -4.77
N TYR A 36 23.00 -5.52 -5.02
CA TYR A 36 24.44 -5.51 -4.71
C TYR A 36 25.20 -6.25 -5.81
N PRO A 37 25.59 -5.59 -6.91
CA PRO A 37 26.34 -6.23 -7.98
C PRO A 37 27.77 -6.55 -7.54
N ASP A 38 28.27 -7.73 -7.93
CA ASP A 38 29.63 -8.17 -7.63
C ASP A 38 30.71 -7.31 -8.32
N ASN A 39 30.33 -6.53 -9.35
CA ASN A 39 31.22 -5.60 -10.05
C ASN A 39 30.47 -4.34 -10.53
N ASN A 40 30.93 -3.16 -10.12
CA ASN A 40 30.36 -1.87 -10.51
C ASN A 40 31.15 -1.12 -11.61
N ASP A 41 32.28 -1.66 -12.06
CA ASP A 41 33.27 -0.91 -12.85
C ASP A 41 32.87 -0.78 -14.32
N ASN A 42 32.01 -1.67 -14.84
CA ASN A 42 31.65 -1.69 -16.26
C ASN A 42 30.28 -1.04 -16.54
N PHE A 43 30.22 0.29 -16.49
CA PHE A 43 29.02 1.08 -16.76
C PHE A 43 28.30 0.70 -18.05
N ALA A 44 29.04 0.43 -19.14
CA ALA A 44 28.48 0.07 -20.44
C ALA A 44 27.76 -1.30 -20.46
N LYS A 45 28.04 -2.17 -19.48
CA LYS A 45 27.38 -3.47 -19.32
C LYS A 45 26.32 -3.49 -18.24
N ARG A 46 26.13 -2.40 -17.49
CA ARG A 46 25.06 -2.30 -16.50
C ARG A 46 23.75 -2.03 -17.24
N PRO A 47 22.78 -2.94 -17.23
CA PRO A 47 21.45 -2.62 -17.74
C PRO A 47 20.89 -1.48 -16.89
N ALA A 48 20.62 -0.33 -17.52
CA ALA A 48 19.93 0.75 -16.85
C ALA A 48 18.57 0.23 -16.37
N VAL A 49 18.27 0.42 -15.08
CA VAL A 49 17.01 0.00 -14.41
C VAL A 49 15.78 0.68 -14.99
N GLU A 50 15.95 1.52 -16.01
CA GLU A 50 15.09 2.66 -16.28
C GLU A 50 13.61 2.28 -16.44
N LYS A 51 13.27 1.02 -16.77
CA LYS A 51 11.88 0.56 -16.89
C LYS A 51 11.69 -0.92 -16.53
N LEU A 52 11.66 -1.27 -15.24
CA LEU A 52 10.86 -2.45 -14.86
C LEU A 52 9.40 -2.13 -15.19
N TYR A 53 8.81 -2.85 -16.14
CA TYR A 53 7.50 -2.55 -16.71
C TYR A 53 6.43 -2.29 -15.64
N ASN A 54 6.36 -3.16 -14.63
CA ASN A 54 5.40 -3.02 -13.54
C ASN A 54 5.63 -1.77 -12.68
N THR A 55 6.88 -1.35 -12.47
CA THR A 55 7.22 -0.13 -11.74
C THR A 55 6.77 1.11 -12.52
N GLU A 56 6.99 1.10 -13.83
CA GLU A 56 6.52 2.18 -14.72
C GLU A 56 4.99 2.24 -14.75
N MET A 57 4.30 1.12 -14.87
CA MET A 57 2.84 1.07 -14.87
C MET A 57 2.25 1.60 -13.55
N ARG A 58 2.84 1.23 -12.40
CA ARG A 58 2.44 1.78 -11.09
C ARG A 58 2.68 3.28 -11.01
N TYR A 59 3.82 3.75 -11.50
CA TYR A 59 4.13 5.17 -11.52
C TYR A 59 3.12 5.95 -12.38
N GLN A 60 2.81 5.47 -13.58
CA GLN A 60 1.84 6.12 -14.46
C GLN A 60 0.44 6.15 -13.84
N ARG A 61 -0.01 5.06 -13.21
CA ARG A 61 -1.29 5.03 -12.49
C ARG A 61 -1.29 6.00 -11.30
N ALA A 62 -0.22 6.04 -10.52
CA ALA A 62 -0.07 7.00 -9.44
C ALA A 62 -0.18 8.45 -9.94
N MET A 63 0.51 8.79 -11.05
CA MET A 63 0.42 10.11 -11.66
C MET A 63 -1.00 10.41 -12.20
N GLU A 64 -1.69 9.43 -12.77
CA GLU A 64 -3.08 9.56 -13.24
C GLU A 64 -4.03 9.88 -12.08
N LEU A 65 -3.92 9.18 -10.96
CA LEU A 65 -4.74 9.41 -9.78
C LEU A 65 -4.44 10.78 -9.15
N LEU A 66 -3.16 11.14 -9.04
CA LEU A 66 -2.73 12.43 -8.49
C LEU A 66 -3.16 13.61 -9.37
N ALA A 67 -3.16 13.46 -10.69
CA ALA A 67 -3.61 14.50 -11.61
C ALA A 67 -5.11 14.84 -11.44
N LYS A 68 -5.91 13.92 -10.90
CA LYS A 68 -7.33 14.16 -10.58
C LYS A 68 -7.51 14.93 -9.27
N ALA A 69 -6.52 14.92 -8.38
CA ALA A 69 -6.54 15.71 -7.16
C ALA A 69 -6.24 17.18 -7.47
N THR A 70 -7.25 18.06 -7.37
CA THR A 70 -7.11 19.48 -7.68
C THR A 70 -6.40 20.22 -6.53
N GLY A 71 -5.07 20.15 -6.50
CA GLY A 71 -4.19 21.01 -5.69
C GLY A 71 -4.17 20.78 -4.18
N GLN A 72 -5.19 20.16 -3.59
CA GLN A 72 -5.20 19.70 -2.20
C GLN A 72 -5.24 18.18 -2.16
N ILE A 73 -4.18 17.60 -1.60
CA ILE A 73 -4.06 16.16 -1.32
C ILE A 73 -4.14 16.02 0.19
N ASP A 74 -5.23 15.41 0.67
CA ASP A 74 -5.46 15.16 2.08
C ASP A 74 -5.58 13.65 2.37
N ALA A 75 -5.85 13.29 3.63
CA ALA A 75 -6.07 11.91 4.02
C ALA A 75 -7.25 11.27 3.26
N GLY A 76 -8.32 12.01 2.99
CA GLY A 76 -9.48 11.54 2.23
C GLY A 76 -9.14 11.21 0.77
N THR A 77 -8.14 11.89 0.21
CA THR A 77 -7.60 11.64 -1.14
C THR A 77 -6.61 10.47 -1.15
N LEU A 78 -5.72 10.40 -0.16
CA LEU A 78 -4.65 9.41 -0.12
C LEU A 78 -5.12 8.02 0.31
N ILE A 79 -6.08 7.91 1.23
CA ILE A 79 -6.63 6.62 1.67
C ILE A 79 -7.13 5.79 0.47
N PRO A 80 -8.04 6.27 -0.39
CA PRO A 80 -8.48 5.50 -1.57
C PRO A 80 -7.34 5.31 -2.58
N PHE A 81 -6.44 6.28 -2.74
CA PHE A 81 -5.27 6.15 -3.62
C PHE A 81 -4.40 4.93 -3.24
N THR A 82 -4.13 4.72 -1.95
CA THR A 82 -3.30 3.58 -1.50
C THR A 82 -3.96 2.22 -1.72
N ARG A 83 -5.27 2.19 -1.98
CA ARG A 83 -6.05 0.98 -2.26
C ARG A 83 -6.16 0.67 -3.73
N ASP A 84 -5.75 1.59 -4.59
CA ASP A 84 -6.00 1.50 -6.01
C ASP A 84 -5.39 0.23 -6.61
N HIS A 85 -6.25 -0.46 -7.35
CA HIS A 85 -5.88 -1.45 -8.33
C HIS A 85 -6.17 -0.88 -9.72
N TYR A 86 -5.82 -1.58 -10.78
CA TYR A 86 -6.13 -1.08 -12.11
C TYR A 86 -7.61 -1.30 -12.43
N ASP A 87 -8.23 -0.33 -13.11
CA ASP A 87 -9.49 -0.58 -13.83
C ASP A 87 -9.19 -1.47 -15.03
N THR A 88 -8.18 -1.09 -15.81
CA THR A 88 -7.65 -1.87 -16.92
C THR A 88 -6.13 -1.85 -16.88
N TYR A 89 -5.50 -2.94 -17.33
CA TYR A 89 -4.05 -3.07 -17.41
C TYR A 89 -3.63 -3.35 -18.84
N LYS A 90 -2.85 -2.44 -19.43
CA LYS A 90 -2.23 -2.67 -20.74
C LYS A 90 -0.98 -3.53 -20.52
N LEU A 91 -0.83 -4.57 -21.33
CA LEU A 91 0.36 -5.42 -21.41
C LEU A 91 1.37 -4.89 -22.45
N PRO A 92 2.64 -5.34 -22.43
CA PRO A 92 3.67 -4.89 -23.37
C PRO A 92 3.30 -5.05 -24.86
N SER A 93 2.52 -6.07 -25.24
CA SER A 93 2.00 -6.29 -26.59
C SER A 93 0.96 -5.27 -27.03
N GLY A 94 0.44 -4.48 -26.09
CA GLY A 94 -0.69 -3.60 -26.27
C GLY A 94 -2.05 -4.23 -25.96
N LYS A 95 -2.13 -5.54 -25.65
CA LYS A 95 -3.35 -6.16 -25.14
C LYS A 95 -3.79 -5.44 -23.86
N VAL A 96 -5.08 -5.12 -23.75
CA VAL A 96 -5.68 -4.53 -22.55
C VAL A 96 -6.46 -5.63 -21.83
N ILE A 97 -6.20 -5.78 -20.53
CA ILE A 97 -6.95 -6.64 -19.62
C ILE A 97 -7.87 -5.77 -18.78
N ASP A 98 -9.11 -6.20 -18.60
CA ASP A 98 -10.03 -5.58 -17.64
C ASP A 98 -9.80 -6.19 -16.26
N MET A 99 -9.47 -5.34 -15.30
CA MET A 99 -9.10 -5.71 -13.94
C MET A 99 -10.20 -5.35 -12.93
N HIS A 100 -11.12 -4.42 -13.26
CA HIS A 100 -12.25 -4.02 -12.42
C HIS A 100 -11.90 -3.67 -10.97
N GLN A 101 -10.75 -3.04 -10.71
CA GLN A 101 -10.27 -2.79 -9.34
C GLN A 101 -10.10 -4.06 -8.50
N VAL A 102 -9.88 -5.22 -9.13
CA VAL A 102 -9.62 -6.49 -8.45
C VAL A 102 -8.10 -6.71 -8.40
N PRO A 103 -7.52 -7.06 -7.23
CA PRO A 103 -6.13 -7.45 -7.14
C PRO A 103 -5.81 -8.59 -8.11
N PHE A 104 -4.63 -8.60 -8.72
CA PHE A 104 -4.21 -9.64 -9.68
C PHE A 104 -4.51 -11.06 -9.21
N TYR A 105 -4.11 -11.37 -7.98
CA TYR A 105 -4.31 -12.67 -7.37
C TYR A 105 -5.78 -13.06 -7.14
N SER A 106 -6.73 -12.12 -7.18
CA SER A 106 -8.16 -12.43 -7.10
C SER A 106 -8.90 -12.24 -8.42
N SER A 107 -8.16 -11.94 -9.49
CA SER A 107 -8.71 -11.72 -10.83
C SER A 107 -8.79 -13.02 -11.63
N ASP A 108 -9.61 -13.02 -12.69
CA ASP A 108 -9.78 -14.20 -13.55
C ASP A 108 -8.56 -14.46 -14.45
N VAL A 109 -7.55 -13.57 -14.44
CA VAL A 109 -6.30 -13.70 -15.21
C VAL A 109 -5.14 -14.27 -14.39
N VAL A 110 -5.36 -14.60 -13.10
CA VAL A 110 -4.35 -15.24 -12.26
C VAL A 110 -4.11 -16.69 -12.71
N ASP A 111 -2.83 -17.10 -12.74
CA ASP A 111 -2.44 -18.50 -12.90
C ASP A 111 -1.66 -18.98 -11.67
N TRP A 112 -2.40 -19.62 -10.76
CA TRP A 112 -1.90 -20.14 -9.48
C TRP A 112 -0.94 -21.31 -9.61
N TYR A 113 -1.15 -22.15 -10.62
CA TYR A 113 -0.47 -23.43 -10.75
C TYR A 113 0.88 -23.26 -11.42
N ASN A 114 0.96 -22.32 -12.35
CA ASN A 114 2.21 -21.99 -13.00
C ASN A 114 3.06 -20.99 -12.20
N ARG A 115 2.53 -20.39 -11.11
CA ARG A 115 3.25 -19.41 -10.28
C ARG A 115 3.98 -18.34 -11.11
N GLU A 116 3.36 -17.86 -12.19
CA GLU A 116 4.02 -17.20 -13.32
C GLU A 116 5.23 -17.95 -13.90
N TRP A 117 4.93 -19.05 -14.58
CA TRP A 117 5.74 -19.62 -15.64
C TRP A 117 4.79 -20.16 -16.69
N MET A 118 4.58 -19.40 -17.76
CA MET A 118 3.95 -20.00 -18.94
C MET A 118 4.89 -21.11 -19.42
N ALA A 119 4.44 -22.38 -19.30
CA ALA A 119 5.22 -23.55 -19.70
C ALA A 119 5.53 -23.56 -21.22
N GLU A 120 4.96 -22.63 -21.98
CA GLU A 120 5.42 -22.24 -23.31
C GLU A 120 5.50 -20.71 -23.42
N TRP A 121 6.66 -20.21 -23.85
CA TRP A 121 6.95 -18.79 -24.05
C TRP A 121 6.41 -18.29 -25.40
N PRO A 122 5.50 -17.30 -25.45
CA PRO A 122 5.26 -16.55 -26.66
C PRO A 122 6.36 -15.52 -26.91
N LYS A 123 6.72 -15.32 -28.18
CA LYS A 123 7.50 -14.18 -28.69
C LYS A 123 6.71 -12.84 -28.64
N LYS A 124 5.74 -12.77 -27.73
CA LYS A 124 4.68 -11.79 -27.43
C LYS A 124 4.53 -11.80 -25.89
N ASP A 125 4.13 -10.68 -25.25
CA ASP A 125 3.78 -10.57 -23.81
C ASP A 125 4.56 -11.46 -22.82
N THR A 126 5.88 -11.48 -22.94
CA THR A 126 6.77 -12.05 -21.93
C THR A 126 8.04 -11.20 -21.85
N ILE A 127 8.50 -10.94 -20.62
CA ILE A 127 9.87 -10.50 -20.33
C ILE A 127 10.52 -11.61 -19.49
N GLU A 128 11.86 -11.68 -19.51
CA GLU A 128 12.70 -12.69 -18.81
C GLU A 128 12.58 -12.66 -17.26
N THR A 129 11.59 -11.96 -16.72
CA THR A 129 11.33 -11.80 -15.28
C THR A 129 9.83 -11.76 -15.04
N SER A 130 9.35 -12.44 -14.00
CA SER A 130 7.93 -12.53 -13.62
C SER A 130 7.20 -11.16 -13.68
N MET A 131 6.06 -11.12 -14.36
CA MET A 131 5.29 -9.93 -14.70
C MET A 131 3.95 -9.83 -13.97
N TYR A 132 3.94 -10.09 -12.65
CA TYR A 132 2.72 -9.93 -11.86
C TYR A 132 2.14 -8.53 -12.05
N ILE A 133 0.83 -8.42 -12.33
CA ILE A 133 0.15 -7.12 -12.36
C ILE A 133 0.15 -6.58 -10.94
N ARG A 134 0.90 -5.51 -10.70
CA ARG A 134 1.02 -4.91 -9.37
C ARG A 134 0.44 -3.50 -9.40
N GLY A 135 -0.65 -3.31 -8.66
CA GLY A 135 -1.27 -2.00 -8.43
C GLY A 135 -0.49 -1.18 -7.40
N VAL A 136 -1.06 -0.03 -7.02
CA VAL A 136 -0.56 0.74 -5.88
C VAL A 136 -0.68 -0.13 -4.61
N CYS A 137 -1.81 -0.81 -4.45
CA CYS A 137 -2.01 -1.80 -3.40
C CYS A 137 -1.44 -3.18 -3.83
N GLU A 138 -0.42 -3.69 -3.12
CA GLU A 138 0.30 -4.93 -3.47
C GLU A 138 -0.13 -6.15 -2.63
N HIS A 139 -0.53 -7.23 -3.30
CA HIS A 139 -1.17 -8.41 -2.73
C HIS A 139 -0.40 -9.73 -2.91
N ASP A 140 0.93 -9.73 -2.89
CA ASP A 140 1.68 -10.99 -3.10
C ASP A 140 1.61 -11.96 -1.89
N LEU A 141 1.71 -13.28 -2.13
CA LEU A 141 1.92 -14.32 -1.10
C LEU A 141 3.37 -14.81 -1.15
N GLY A 142 4.21 -14.22 -0.31
CA GLY A 142 5.50 -14.82 0.05
C GLY A 142 6.68 -13.86 -0.06
N TRP A 143 6.82 -13.12 -1.16
CA TRP A 143 8.04 -12.36 -1.44
C TRP A 143 7.84 -10.83 -1.44
N GLY A 144 6.59 -10.36 -1.54
CA GLY A 144 6.26 -8.92 -1.55
C GLY A 144 4.92 -8.54 -0.91
N ALA A 145 4.40 -9.34 0.03
CA ALA A 145 3.15 -9.02 0.71
C ALA A 145 3.26 -7.68 1.47
N THR A 146 2.36 -6.73 1.21
CA THR A 146 2.26 -5.51 2.01
C THR A 146 2.04 -5.90 3.47
N SER A 147 3.04 -5.66 4.32
CA SER A 147 2.95 -5.93 5.76
C SER A 147 2.34 -4.75 6.52
N SER A 148 2.52 -3.54 5.99
CA SER A 148 1.89 -2.32 6.46
C SER A 148 1.89 -1.25 5.37
N THR A 149 0.99 -0.28 5.51
CA THR A 149 0.95 0.95 4.72
C THR A 149 0.97 2.14 5.66
N GLY A 150 1.84 3.10 5.39
CA GLY A 150 1.98 4.31 6.18
C GLY A 150 1.90 5.55 5.30
N MET A 151 1.10 6.54 5.71
CA MET A 151 1.11 7.88 5.14
C MET A 151 1.65 8.83 6.20
N MET A 152 2.86 9.32 5.98
CA MET A 152 3.52 10.28 6.86
C MET A 152 3.25 11.69 6.36
N ILE A 153 2.61 12.50 7.19
CA ILE A 153 2.11 13.84 6.83
C ILE A 153 2.82 14.85 7.72
N SER A 154 3.76 15.59 7.13
CA SER A 154 4.37 16.76 7.75
C SER A 154 3.42 17.95 7.64
N ARG A 155 3.23 18.68 8.75
CA ARG A 155 2.22 19.74 8.86
C ARG A 155 2.85 20.99 9.46
N PRO A 156 3.48 21.86 8.64
CA PRO A 156 4.23 23.02 9.16
C PRO A 156 3.34 24.09 9.79
N ASP A 157 2.05 24.11 9.47
CA ASP A 157 1.10 25.15 9.92
C ASP A 157 0.38 24.80 11.23
N VAL A 158 0.73 23.69 11.88
CA VAL A 158 0.15 23.23 13.16
C VAL A 158 1.27 22.85 14.15
N PRO A 159 0.98 22.72 15.46
CA PRO A 159 1.98 22.25 16.43
C PRO A 159 2.68 20.96 16.01
N ASN A 160 3.99 20.83 16.29
CA ASN A 160 4.81 19.69 15.87
C ASN A 160 4.28 18.34 16.39
N GLU A 161 3.67 18.35 17.57
CA GLU A 161 3.02 17.19 18.21
C GLU A 161 1.88 16.64 17.36
N LEU A 162 1.29 17.46 16.50
CA LEU A 162 0.28 17.07 15.54
C LEU A 162 0.89 16.56 14.23
N GLY A 163 2.20 16.31 14.08
CA GLY A 163 2.68 15.54 12.92
C GLY A 163 1.98 14.17 12.89
N LEU A 164 1.58 13.67 11.72
CA LEU A 164 0.66 12.51 11.63
C LEU A 164 1.24 11.38 10.79
N MET A 165 1.10 10.16 11.29
CA MET A 165 1.23 8.92 10.52
C MET A 165 -0.12 8.20 10.50
N LEU A 166 -0.76 8.13 9.34
CA LEU A 166 -1.87 7.19 9.14
C LEU A 166 -1.29 5.82 8.83
N HIS A 167 -1.54 4.85 9.71
CA HIS A 167 -0.95 3.52 9.62
C HIS A 167 -2.02 2.45 9.45
N SER A 168 -1.81 1.53 8.52
CA SER A 168 -2.63 0.35 8.31
C SER A 168 -1.72 -0.89 8.32
N TYR A 169 -2.11 -1.95 9.02
CA TYR A 169 -1.45 -3.26 8.87
C TYR A 169 -1.99 -3.97 7.64
N MET A 170 -1.14 -4.73 6.96
CA MET A 170 -1.48 -5.46 5.73
C MET A 170 -1.85 -4.53 4.55
N GLN A 171 -2.46 -5.09 3.50
CA GLN A 171 -2.95 -4.33 2.35
C GLN A 171 -4.10 -3.39 2.76
N PRO A 172 -4.05 -2.10 2.40
CA PRO A 172 -5.02 -1.10 2.86
C PRO A 172 -6.42 -1.32 2.30
N CYS A 173 -6.61 -2.10 1.23
CA CYS A 173 -7.94 -2.45 0.75
C CYS A 173 -8.60 -3.52 1.65
N ASN A 174 -7.81 -4.36 2.34
CA ASN A 174 -8.26 -5.40 3.27
C ASN A 174 -8.03 -5.00 4.74
N SER A 175 -7.84 -3.71 4.99
CA SER A 175 -7.50 -3.17 6.31
C SER A 175 -8.03 -1.74 6.44
N THR A 176 -7.70 -1.10 7.56
CA THR A 176 -8.06 0.27 7.87
C THR A 176 -6.91 1.05 8.51
N TYR A 177 -7.05 2.38 8.57
CA TYR A 177 -6.01 3.30 9.00
C TYR A 177 -6.23 3.80 10.43
N VAL A 178 -5.17 3.83 11.23
CA VAL A 178 -5.15 4.44 12.57
C VAL A 178 -4.27 5.69 12.53
N PRO A 179 -4.71 6.83 13.12
CA PRO A 179 -3.93 8.06 13.17
C PRO A 179 -2.96 8.06 14.35
N PHE A 180 -1.68 7.82 14.10
CA PHE A 180 -0.64 8.00 15.11
C PHE A 180 -0.04 9.39 14.98
N TYR A 181 -0.35 10.27 15.93
CA TYR A 181 0.30 11.57 16.02
C TYR A 181 1.69 11.44 16.68
N VAL A 182 2.64 12.27 16.24
CA VAL A 182 4.02 12.31 16.75
C VAL A 182 4.06 12.66 18.24
N GLY A 183 3.12 13.47 18.73
CA GLY A 183 3.05 13.93 20.12
C GLY A 183 2.46 12.95 21.13
N ILE A 184 2.07 11.74 20.72
CA ILE A 184 1.65 10.73 21.70
C ILE A 184 2.85 10.32 22.56
N THR A 185 2.57 10.09 23.84
CA THR A 185 3.56 9.57 24.82
C THR A 185 3.27 8.13 25.21
N LYS A 186 2.15 7.59 24.75
CA LYS A 186 1.72 6.21 24.97
C LYS A 186 1.15 5.64 23.69
N VAL A 187 1.59 4.43 23.35
CA VAL A 187 1.02 3.63 22.26
C VAL A 187 0.11 2.58 22.90
N ASP A 188 -1.04 2.31 22.28
CA ASP A 188 -1.91 1.21 22.70
C ASP A 188 -1.11 -0.11 22.72
N PRO A 189 -1.10 -0.88 23.83
CA PRO A 189 -0.30 -2.10 23.94
C PRO A 189 -0.56 -3.15 22.85
N ARG A 190 -1.77 -3.17 22.26
CA ARG A 190 -2.12 -4.10 21.17
C ARG A 190 -1.39 -3.75 19.87
N TYR A 191 -0.99 -2.48 19.70
CA TYR A 191 -0.23 -1.98 18.55
C TYR A 191 1.28 -1.92 18.79
N SER A 192 1.74 -2.13 20.02
CA SER A 192 3.17 -2.29 20.33
C SER A 192 3.63 -3.76 20.33
N THR A 193 2.72 -4.68 20.02
CA THR A 193 2.95 -6.13 19.94
C THR A 193 2.38 -6.69 18.62
N PRO A 194 2.62 -7.97 18.28
CA PRO A 194 2.03 -8.58 17.09
C PRO A 194 0.50 -8.72 17.11
N GLU A 195 -0.19 -8.39 18.21
CA GLU A 195 -1.62 -8.63 18.38
C GLU A 195 -2.47 -7.91 17.33
N ALA A 196 -2.33 -6.58 17.18
CA ALA A 196 -3.06 -5.83 16.18
C ALA A 196 -2.70 -6.29 14.75
N ALA A 197 -1.42 -6.53 14.48
CA ALA A 197 -0.96 -7.04 13.19
C ALA A 197 -1.60 -8.40 12.85
N TYR A 198 -1.74 -9.29 13.83
CA TYR A 198 -2.37 -10.61 13.66
C TYR A 198 -3.87 -10.51 13.33
N ALA A 199 -4.59 -9.56 13.94
CA ALA A 199 -6.00 -9.34 13.65
C ALA A 199 -6.22 -8.99 12.16
N PHE A 200 -5.47 -8.01 11.64
CA PHE A 200 -5.55 -7.62 10.22
C PHE A 200 -4.95 -8.68 9.28
N HIS A 201 -3.88 -9.37 9.69
CA HIS A 201 -3.32 -10.49 8.93
C HIS A 201 -4.34 -11.61 8.74
N SER A 202 -5.17 -11.90 9.75
CA SER A 202 -6.23 -12.91 9.66
C SER A 202 -7.26 -12.57 8.58
N ILE A 203 -7.61 -11.29 8.43
CA ILE A 203 -8.50 -10.79 7.36
C ILE A 203 -7.83 -10.95 6.01
N ALA A 204 -6.57 -10.49 5.88
CA ALA A 204 -5.82 -10.57 4.64
C ALA A 204 -5.69 -12.02 4.14
N MET A 205 -5.32 -12.95 5.02
CA MET A 205 -5.14 -14.35 4.65
C MET A 205 -6.44 -15.06 4.32
N ARG A 206 -7.54 -14.78 5.03
CA ARG A 206 -8.85 -15.39 4.76
C ARG A 206 -9.49 -14.86 3.47
N SER A 207 -9.22 -13.60 3.14
CA SER A 207 -9.79 -12.95 1.94
C SER A 207 -8.96 -13.15 0.68
N PHE A 208 -7.73 -13.65 0.83
CA PHE A 208 -6.79 -13.83 -0.25
C PHE A 208 -7.35 -14.72 -1.39
N GLY A 209 -7.29 -14.21 -2.63
CA GLY A 209 -7.83 -14.91 -3.81
C GLY A 209 -9.35 -14.90 -3.92
N TYR A 210 -10.07 -14.34 -2.94
CA TYR A 210 -11.53 -14.33 -2.84
C TYR A 210 -12.10 -12.90 -2.76
N TYR A 211 -11.46 -11.94 -3.42
CA TYR A 211 -11.88 -10.54 -3.42
C TYR A 211 -13.36 -10.35 -3.74
N LYS A 212 -13.86 -10.94 -4.84
CA LYS A 212 -15.27 -10.85 -5.27
C LYS A 212 -16.26 -11.37 -4.21
N LEU A 213 -15.83 -12.28 -3.33
CA LEU A 213 -16.68 -12.88 -2.31
C LEU A 213 -16.70 -12.08 -1.00
N TYR A 214 -15.55 -11.51 -0.60
CA TYR A 214 -15.38 -10.96 0.74
C TYR A 214 -15.19 -9.45 0.79
N HIS A 215 -14.72 -8.83 -0.30
CA HIS A 215 -14.26 -7.44 -0.24
C HIS A 215 -15.36 -6.46 0.12
N GLU A 216 -16.57 -6.61 -0.41
CA GLU A 216 -17.72 -5.76 -0.05
C GLU A 216 -18.01 -5.82 1.47
N GLY A 217 -18.02 -7.03 2.05
CA GLY A 217 -18.23 -7.21 3.48
C GLY A 217 -17.10 -6.64 4.33
N ILE A 218 -15.86 -6.71 3.85
CA ILE A 218 -14.70 -6.09 4.50
C ILE A 218 -14.82 -4.56 4.46
N ARG A 219 -15.10 -3.97 3.29
CA ARG A 219 -15.23 -2.53 3.13
C ARG A 219 -16.42 -1.96 3.89
N ALA A 220 -17.55 -2.66 3.97
CA ALA A 220 -18.69 -2.22 4.78
C ALA A 220 -18.32 -1.95 6.25
N ALA A 221 -17.37 -2.72 6.81
CA ALA A 221 -16.85 -2.50 8.16
C ALA A 221 -15.86 -1.33 8.22
N PHE A 222 -14.89 -1.29 7.29
CA PHE A 222 -13.79 -0.31 7.33
C PHE A 222 -14.15 1.08 6.81
N ASP A 223 -14.97 1.19 5.75
CA ASP A 223 -15.40 2.49 5.19
C ASP A 223 -16.18 3.31 6.22
N SER A 224 -17.00 2.66 7.05
CA SER A 224 -17.77 3.31 8.10
C SER A 224 -16.86 3.96 9.14
N TYR A 225 -15.88 3.20 9.64
CA TYR A 225 -14.89 3.71 10.59
C TYR A 225 -14.02 4.83 9.97
N GLU A 226 -13.59 4.69 8.72
CA GLU A 226 -12.74 5.70 8.09
C GLU A 226 -13.46 7.00 7.79
N LYS A 227 -14.75 6.92 7.45
CA LYS A 227 -15.59 8.10 7.31
C LYS A 227 -15.66 8.88 8.62
N GLU A 228 -15.85 8.18 9.75
CA GLU A 228 -15.82 8.80 11.08
C GLU A 228 -14.44 9.34 11.43
N LEU A 229 -13.37 8.58 11.13
CA LEU A 229 -11.99 9.01 11.34
C LEU A 229 -11.68 10.34 10.64
N LEU A 230 -12.10 10.51 9.38
CA LEU A 230 -11.87 11.73 8.60
C LEU A 230 -12.65 12.94 9.14
N ILE A 231 -13.73 12.72 9.89
CA ILE A 231 -14.49 13.77 10.59
C ILE A 231 -13.83 14.10 11.94
N ASP A 232 -13.44 13.06 12.68
CA ASP A 232 -12.97 13.19 14.05
C ASP A 232 -11.55 13.77 14.14
N MET A 233 -10.68 13.50 13.16
CA MET A 233 -9.31 14.03 13.16
C MET A 233 -9.28 15.57 13.20
N PRO A 234 -9.92 16.31 12.26
CA PRO A 234 -9.95 17.77 12.34
C PRO A 234 -10.57 18.30 13.64
N ALA A 235 -11.64 17.67 14.13
CA ALA A 235 -12.31 18.10 15.36
C ALA A 235 -11.39 17.97 16.59
N PHE A 236 -10.72 16.83 16.71
CA PHE A 236 -9.73 16.60 17.76
C PHE A 236 -8.54 17.56 17.66
N GLU A 237 -8.03 17.81 16.45
CA GLU A 237 -6.88 18.71 16.26
C GLU A 237 -7.19 20.13 16.71
N GLN A 238 -8.39 20.63 16.42
CA GLN A 238 -8.85 21.93 16.92
C GLN A 238 -8.95 21.96 18.44
N GLN A 239 -9.44 20.88 19.06
CA GLN A 239 -9.45 20.74 20.52
C GLN A 239 -8.02 20.79 21.09
N TYR A 240 -7.08 20.05 20.52
CA TYR A 240 -5.68 20.02 20.95
C TYR A 240 -5.03 21.41 20.87
N ILE A 241 -5.21 22.10 19.73
CA ILE A 241 -4.69 23.46 19.53
C ILE A 241 -5.27 24.43 20.58
N SER A 242 -6.57 24.35 20.85
CA SER A 242 -7.24 25.19 21.86
C SER A 242 -6.67 24.98 23.26
N LEU A 243 -6.44 23.72 23.66
CA LEU A 243 -5.84 23.38 24.95
C LEU A 243 -4.40 23.91 25.07
N LYS A 244 -3.58 23.74 24.02
CA LYS A 244 -2.20 24.26 23.97
C LYS A 244 -2.16 25.78 24.07
N ASN A 245 -3.03 26.47 23.32
CA ASN A 245 -3.10 27.93 23.34
C ASN A 245 -3.57 28.49 24.69
N SER A 246 -4.32 27.71 25.46
CA SER A 246 -4.78 28.07 26.81
C SER A 246 -3.76 27.72 27.91
N GLY A 247 -2.61 27.13 27.57
CA GLY A 247 -1.60 26.69 28.54
C GLY A 247 -1.93 25.37 29.25
N ASN A 248 -2.96 24.63 28.81
CA ASN A 248 -3.38 23.37 29.42
C ASN A 248 -2.61 22.17 28.84
N ASP A 249 -1.28 22.18 28.97
CA ASP A 249 -0.40 21.19 28.32
C ASP A 249 -0.68 19.74 28.74
N MET A 250 -0.99 19.50 30.02
CA MET A 250 -1.27 18.16 30.52
C MET A 250 -2.61 17.60 29.98
N GLU A 251 -3.62 18.47 29.84
CA GLU A 251 -4.91 18.10 29.25
C GLU A 251 -4.75 17.83 27.75
N ALA A 252 -3.98 18.67 27.05
CA ALA A 252 -3.66 18.45 25.63
C ALA A 252 -2.95 17.10 25.41
N GLN A 253 -1.96 16.79 26.26
CA GLN A 253 -1.23 15.52 26.21
C GLN A 253 -2.13 14.31 26.52
N THR A 254 -3.09 14.46 27.43
CA THR A 254 -4.07 13.42 27.73
C THR A 254 -5.00 13.22 26.54
N ALA A 255 -5.53 14.32 25.98
CA ALA A 255 -6.43 14.28 24.83
C ALA A 255 -5.82 13.58 23.60
N ILE A 256 -4.55 13.86 23.26
CA ILE A 256 -3.91 13.21 22.12
C ILE A 256 -3.67 11.71 22.34
N ASN A 257 -3.27 11.31 23.56
CA ASN A 257 -3.11 9.90 23.89
C ASN A 257 -4.45 9.15 23.83
N ASP A 258 -5.50 9.74 24.42
CA ASP A 258 -6.83 9.13 24.48
C ASP A 258 -7.46 9.05 23.09
N PHE A 259 -7.31 10.09 22.26
CA PHE A 259 -7.78 10.05 20.88
C PHE A 259 -7.16 8.89 20.10
N VAL A 260 -5.83 8.76 20.12
CA VAL A 260 -5.14 7.68 19.40
C VAL A 260 -5.53 6.31 19.96
N ALA A 261 -5.57 6.14 21.28
CA ALA A 261 -6.01 4.88 21.91
C ALA A 261 -7.44 4.50 21.52
N ASN A 262 -8.37 5.46 21.51
CA ASN A 262 -9.74 5.24 21.06
C ASN A 262 -9.79 4.82 19.59
N LYS A 263 -8.96 5.43 18.72
CA LYS A 263 -8.89 5.04 17.30
C LYS A 263 -8.25 3.68 17.07
N CYS A 264 -7.27 3.28 17.88
CA CYS A 264 -6.74 1.91 17.91
C CYS A 264 -7.85 0.90 18.23
N ASP A 265 -8.66 1.17 19.26
CA ASP A 265 -9.75 0.31 19.68
C ASP A 265 -10.87 0.21 18.64
N SER A 266 -11.31 1.34 18.09
CA SER A 266 -12.31 1.40 17.02
C SER A 266 -11.86 0.66 15.76
N ALA A 267 -10.59 0.76 15.39
CA ALA A 267 -10.04 0.04 14.24
C ALA A 267 -10.05 -1.48 14.46
N LEU A 268 -9.72 -1.95 15.68
CA LEU A 268 -9.78 -3.38 16.00
C LEU A 268 -11.22 -3.90 16.01
N LYS A 269 -12.18 -3.14 16.56
CA LYS A 269 -13.61 -3.45 16.47
C LYS A 269 -14.11 -3.52 15.02
N ALA A 270 -13.63 -2.62 14.15
CA ALA A 270 -13.91 -2.70 12.73
C ALA A 270 -13.28 -3.95 12.09
N GLY A 271 -12.10 -4.36 12.54
CA GLY A 271 -11.45 -5.62 12.16
C GLY A 271 -12.27 -6.85 12.53
N ASP A 272 -12.76 -6.92 13.78
CA ASP A 272 -13.66 -7.97 14.24
C ASP A 272 -14.93 -8.01 13.37
N LYS A 273 -15.49 -6.85 13.05
CA LYS A 273 -16.65 -6.75 12.19
C LYS A 273 -16.39 -7.25 10.76
N ALA A 274 -15.23 -6.95 10.20
CA ALA A 274 -14.83 -7.45 8.89
C ALA A 274 -14.69 -8.99 8.91
N LEU A 275 -14.13 -9.57 9.98
CA LEU A 275 -14.05 -11.03 10.15
C LEU A 275 -15.45 -11.67 10.25
N GLU A 276 -16.37 -11.10 11.01
CA GLU A 276 -17.77 -11.55 11.04
C GLU A 276 -18.42 -11.55 9.65
N ASN A 277 -18.16 -10.51 8.87
CA ASN A 277 -18.70 -10.38 7.51
C ASN A 277 -18.10 -11.43 6.57
N ILE A 278 -16.80 -11.74 6.68
CA ILE A 278 -16.15 -12.86 5.97
C ILE A 278 -16.81 -14.19 6.34
N GLU A 279 -17.05 -14.45 7.63
CA GLU A 279 -17.65 -15.69 8.10
C GLU A 279 -19.08 -15.88 7.58
N LYS A 280 -19.88 -14.80 7.56
CA LYS A 280 -21.21 -14.80 6.94
C LYS A 280 -21.16 -15.08 5.44
N GLY A 281 -20.24 -14.45 4.72
CA GLY A 281 -20.03 -14.68 3.28
C GLY A 281 -19.61 -16.12 2.96
N ARG A 282 -18.85 -16.77 3.85
CA ARG A 282 -18.49 -18.18 3.72
C ARG A 282 -19.71 -19.10 3.87
N CYS A 283 -20.54 -18.86 4.89
CA CYS A 283 -21.74 -19.66 5.14
C CYS A 283 -22.76 -19.56 4.00
N SER A 284 -22.94 -18.37 3.40
CA SER A 284 -23.86 -18.19 2.27
C SER A 284 -23.40 -18.95 1.03
N LYS A 285 -22.10 -18.92 0.70
CA LYS A 285 -21.54 -19.69 -0.42
C LYS A 285 -21.69 -21.20 -0.24
N GLN A 286 -21.36 -21.73 0.93
CA GLN A 286 -21.52 -23.16 1.23
C GLN A 286 -22.99 -23.61 1.16
N SER A 287 -23.92 -22.78 1.61
CA SER A 287 -25.37 -23.03 1.50
C SER A 287 -25.83 -23.09 0.04
N MET A 288 -25.39 -22.15 -0.81
CA MET A 288 -25.71 -22.15 -2.24
C MET A 288 -25.14 -23.36 -2.97
N GLU A 289 -23.87 -23.70 -2.75
CA GLU A 289 -23.23 -24.88 -3.36
C GLU A 289 -23.92 -26.19 -2.93
N SER A 290 -24.34 -26.29 -1.67
CA SER A 290 -25.12 -27.43 -1.17
C SER A 290 -26.49 -27.54 -1.83
N GLN A 291 -27.17 -26.41 -2.07
CA GLN A 291 -28.47 -26.39 -2.75
C GLN A 291 -28.34 -26.75 -4.24
N ILE A 292 -27.33 -26.23 -4.94
CA ILE A 292 -27.05 -26.58 -6.34
C ILE A 292 -26.75 -28.08 -6.48
N ASN A 293 -25.88 -28.63 -5.63
CA ASN A 293 -25.56 -30.05 -5.66
C ASN A 293 -26.77 -30.95 -5.37
N LYS A 294 -27.71 -30.51 -4.52
CA LYS A 294 -28.99 -31.22 -4.28
C LYS A 294 -29.94 -31.16 -5.47
N VAL A 295 -29.87 -30.12 -6.31
CA VAL A 295 -30.67 -30.00 -7.54
C VAL A 295 -30.05 -30.84 -8.65
N VAL A 296 -28.72 -30.78 -8.83
CA VAL A 296 -27.99 -31.60 -9.81
C VAL A 296 -28.11 -33.09 -9.51
N ALA A 297 -28.10 -33.51 -8.23
CA ALA A 297 -28.30 -34.90 -7.87
C ALA A 297 -29.74 -35.42 -8.07
N LYS A 298 -30.70 -34.55 -8.39
CA LYS A 298 -32.10 -34.90 -8.69
C LYS A 298 -32.43 -34.93 -10.18
N ILE A 299 -31.48 -34.52 -11.03
CA ILE A 299 -31.54 -34.59 -12.50
C ILE A 299 -30.77 -35.83 -12.93
#